data_AF-A0A834B9U5-F1
#
_entry.id   AF-A0A834B9U5-F1
#
_cell.length_a   1.000
_cell.length_b   1.000
_cell.length_c   1.000
_cell.angle_alpha   90.00
_cell.angle_beta   90.00
_cell.angle_gamma   90.00
#
_symmetry.space_group_name_H-M   'P 1'
#
loop_
_entity.id
_entity.type
_entity.pdbx_description
1 polymer ?
#
loop_
_entity_poly.entity_id
_entity_poly.type
_entity_poly.pdbx_seq_one_letter_code
_entity_poly.pdbx_strand_id
1 'polypeptide(L)'
;MSCVHYKFSSKLNYDTVTFDGLHISLCDLKKQIMGREKLKAADCDLQITNAQTKEEYTDDNALIPKNSSVIVRRIPIGGVKSTSKTYVISRTEPVMGTSKAVCKNTISHFFYTLLLPL
;
A
#
# COMPACT_ATOMS: atom_id res chain seq x y z
N MET A 1 -6.92 5.45 -24.89
CA MET A 1 -6.85 5.64 -23.42
C MET A 1 -6.16 4.44 -22.82
N SER A 2 -5.04 4.66 -22.12
CA SER A 2 -4.35 3.62 -21.37
C SER A 2 -4.64 3.79 -19.89
N CYS A 3 -4.74 2.69 -19.16
CA CYS A 3 -5.12 2.73 -17.76
C CYS A 3 -4.36 1.68 -16.94
N VAL A 4 -4.20 1.98 -15.66
CA VAL A 4 -3.70 1.04 -14.64
C VAL A 4 -4.77 0.90 -13.58
N HIS A 5 -5.07 -0.35 -13.23
CA HIS A 5 -5.99 -0.67 -12.14
C HIS A 5 -5.20 -0.71 -10.85
N TYR A 6 -5.64 0.04 -9.84
CA TYR A 6 -4.99 0.04 -8.54
C TYR A 6 -6.01 -0.22 -7.44
N LYS A 7 -5.58 -0.83 -6.35
CA LYS A 7 -6.34 -0.78 -5.10
C LYS A 7 -5.43 -0.58 -3.92
N PHE A 8 -5.91 0.13 -2.92
CA PHE A 8 -5.23 0.11 -1.63
C PHE A 8 -5.34 -1.27 -1.01
N SER A 9 -4.32 -1.71 -0.27
CA SER A 9 -4.40 -2.95 0.50
C SER A 9 -5.59 -2.96 1.47
N SER A 10 -6.04 -1.77 1.90
CA SER A 10 -7.22 -1.53 2.74
C SER A 10 -8.56 -1.46 2.03
N LYS A 11 -8.58 -1.45 0.69
CA LYS A 11 -9.80 -1.46 -0.11
C LYS A 11 -9.97 -2.81 -0.80
N LEU A 12 -11.23 -3.23 -0.92
CA LEU A 12 -11.58 -4.40 -1.73
C LEU A 12 -11.64 -4.04 -3.22
N ASN A 13 -12.16 -2.86 -3.53
CA ASN A 13 -12.43 -2.40 -4.89
C ASN A 13 -11.19 -1.82 -5.57
N TYR A 14 -11.11 -2.03 -6.87
CA TYR A 14 -10.11 -1.40 -7.73
C TYR A 14 -10.62 -0.05 -8.25
N ASP A 15 -9.76 0.93 -8.16
CA ASP A 15 -9.84 2.21 -8.82
C ASP A 15 -8.96 2.19 -10.09
N THR A 16 -9.11 3.21 -10.93
CA THR A 16 -8.37 3.29 -12.20
C THR A 16 -7.73 4.64 -12.38
N VAL A 17 -6.46 4.62 -12.78
CA VAL A 17 -5.72 5.79 -13.24
C VAL A 17 -5.63 5.72 -14.76
N THR A 18 -5.99 6.81 -15.43
CA THR A 18 -5.90 6.94 -16.89
C THR A 18 -4.70 7.81 -17.26
N PHE A 19 -3.94 7.37 -18.25
CA PHE A 19 -2.77 8.08 -18.76
C PHE A 19 -2.61 7.82 -20.26
N ASP A 20 -1.74 8.59 -20.89
CA ASP A 20 -1.39 8.45 -22.30
C ASP A 20 -0.04 7.72 -22.44
N GLY A 21 0.01 6.74 -23.33
CA GLY A 21 1.22 5.93 -23.59
C GLY A 21 1.08 4.45 -23.27
N LEU A 22 2.12 3.66 -23.57
CA LEU A 22 2.12 2.20 -23.29
C LEU A 22 2.37 1.87 -21.81
N HIS A 23 3.04 2.76 -21.09
CA HIS A 23 3.47 2.58 -19.71
C HIS A 23 3.47 3.93 -18.98
N ILE A 24 3.37 3.87 -17.66
CA ILE A 24 3.47 5.02 -16.76
C ILE A 24 4.66 4.81 -15.83
N SER A 25 5.41 5.87 -15.53
CA SER A 25 6.48 5.80 -14.53
C SER A 25 5.91 5.66 -13.12
N LEU A 26 6.64 4.99 -12.23
CA LEU A 26 6.24 4.85 -10.84
C LEU A 26 6.00 6.22 -10.17
N CYS A 27 6.89 7.18 -10.42
CA CYS A 27 6.76 8.54 -9.91
C CYS A 27 5.43 9.20 -10.31
N ASP A 28 5.04 9.12 -11.58
CA ASP A 28 3.81 9.74 -12.06
C ASP A 28 2.56 9.01 -11.56
N LEU A 29 2.60 7.67 -11.54
CA LEU A 29 1.51 6.87 -10.99
C LEU A 29 1.24 7.22 -9.51
N LYS A 30 2.30 7.32 -8.69
CA LYS A 30 2.17 7.74 -7.28
C LYS A 30 1.52 9.12 -7.19
N LYS A 31 1.99 10.11 -7.96
CA LYS A 31 1.43 11.47 -7.97
C LYS A 31 -0.06 11.49 -8.33
N GLN A 32 -0.47 10.76 -9.36
CA GLN A 32 -1.87 10.69 -9.77
C GLN A 32 -2.76 10.08 -8.68
N ILE A 33 -2.31 9.00 -8.04
CA ILE A 33 -3.06 8.38 -6.93
C ILE A 33 -3.12 9.35 -5.73
N MET A 34 -2.05 10.09 -5.44
CA MET A 34 -2.02 11.05 -4.31
C MET A 34 -2.97 12.22 -4.52
N GLY A 35 -3.02 12.76 -5.74
CA GLY A 35 -3.99 13.78 -6.11
C GLY A 35 -5.42 13.27 -6.03
N ARG A 36 -5.69 12.07 -6.56
CA ARG A 36 -7.04 11.50 -6.61
C ARG A 36 -7.62 11.16 -5.23
N GLU A 37 -6.79 10.61 -4.35
CA GLU A 37 -7.19 10.19 -3.00
C GLU A 37 -7.01 11.31 -1.95
N LYS A 38 -6.55 12.50 -2.37
CA LYS A 38 -6.30 13.67 -1.52
C LYS A 38 -5.40 13.34 -0.33
N LEU A 39 -4.37 12.52 -0.57
CA LEU A 39 -3.42 12.12 0.46
C LEU A 39 -2.37 13.21 0.68
N LYS A 40 -2.00 13.44 1.95
CA LYS A 40 -0.97 14.41 2.32
C LYS A 40 0.41 13.83 2.03
N ALA A 41 1.04 14.31 0.96
CA ALA A 41 2.37 13.88 0.54
C ALA A 41 3.48 14.17 1.59
N ALA A 42 3.24 15.07 2.55
CA ALA A 42 4.18 15.34 3.64
C ALA A 42 4.21 14.23 4.71
N ASP A 43 3.12 13.46 4.84
CA ASP A 43 2.96 12.51 5.95
C ASP A 43 3.16 11.05 5.50
N CYS A 44 2.89 10.75 4.23
CA CYS A 44 2.91 9.40 3.69
C CYS A 44 3.43 9.34 2.25
N ASP A 45 4.27 8.35 1.97
CA ASP A 45 4.60 7.88 0.63
C ASP A 45 3.78 6.63 0.28
N LEU A 46 3.88 6.17 -0.96
CA LEU A 46 3.28 4.94 -1.44
C LEU A 46 4.31 3.91 -1.86
N GLN A 47 4.07 2.68 -1.44
CA GLN A 47 4.70 1.50 -2.00
C GLN A 47 3.74 0.84 -2.99
N ILE A 48 4.23 0.56 -4.19
CA ILE A 48 3.45 -0.04 -5.28
C ILE A 48 3.98 -1.45 -5.51
N THR A 49 3.08 -2.43 -5.53
CA THR A 49 3.39 -3.83 -5.77
C THR A 49 2.50 -4.35 -6.90
N ASN A 50 3.06 -5.08 -7.87
CA ASN A 50 2.27 -5.74 -8.89
C ASN A 50 1.35 -6.81 -8.25
N ALA A 51 0.06 -6.78 -8.56
CA ALA A 51 -0.91 -7.69 -7.96
C ALA A 51 -0.75 -9.14 -8.42
N GLN A 52 -0.20 -9.36 -9.61
CA GLN A 52 -0.03 -10.69 -10.21
C GLN A 52 1.32 -11.29 -9.85
N THR A 53 2.42 -10.58 -10.15
CA THR A 53 3.79 -11.08 -9.94
C THR A 53 4.27 -10.90 -8.51
N LYS A 54 3.59 -10.06 -7.72
CA LYS A 54 4.02 -9.63 -6.38
C LYS A 54 5.36 -8.89 -6.36
N GLU A 55 5.83 -8.45 -7.52
CA GLU A 55 7.02 -7.64 -7.66
C GLU A 55 6.78 -6.23 -7.10
N GLU A 56 7.73 -5.72 -6.34
CA GLU A 56 7.66 -4.39 -5.76
C GLU A 56 8.44 -3.39 -6.61
N TYR A 57 7.78 -2.30 -6.99
CA TYR A 57 8.42 -1.22 -7.72
C TYR A 57 9.04 -0.24 -6.71
N THR A 58 10.36 -0.26 -6.63
CA THR A 58 11.15 0.59 -5.71
C THR A 58 11.82 1.76 -6.42
N ASP A 59 12.13 1.63 -7.71
CA ASP A 59 12.72 2.70 -8.52
C ASP A 59 11.63 3.63 -9.08
N ASP A 60 11.76 4.93 -8.85
CA ASP A 60 10.84 5.95 -9.35
C ASP A 60 10.77 6.00 -10.88
N ASN A 61 11.82 5.52 -11.57
CA ASN A 61 11.89 5.39 -13.02
C ASN A 61 11.30 4.06 -13.54
N ALA A 62 10.88 3.16 -12.66
CA ALA A 62 10.27 1.88 -13.07
C ALA A 62 9.02 2.14 -13.92
N LEU A 63 8.91 1.38 -15.01
CA LEU A 63 7.83 1.51 -15.98
C LEU A 63 6.75 0.46 -15.70
N ILE A 64 5.55 0.92 -15.32
CA ILE A 64 4.39 0.07 -15.13
C ILE A 64 3.59 0.02 -16.45
N PRO A 65 3.45 -1.16 -17.07
CA PRO A 65 2.73 -1.27 -18.34
C PRO A 65 1.23 -1.03 -18.15
N LYS A 66 0.58 -0.54 -19.22
CA LYS A 66 -0.88 -0.42 -19.30
C LYS A 66 -1.57 -1.74 -18.98
N ASN A 67 -2.78 -1.64 -18.44
CA ASN A 67 -3.64 -2.75 -18.02
C ASN A 67 -3.09 -3.58 -16.86
N SER A 68 -1.99 -3.15 -16.23
CA SER A 68 -1.49 -3.77 -15.01
C SER A 68 -2.44 -3.52 -13.84
N SER A 69 -2.52 -4.52 -12.96
CA SER A 69 -3.16 -4.39 -11.65
C SER A 69 -2.10 -4.24 -10.58
N VAL A 70 -2.20 -3.19 -9.78
CA VAL A 70 -1.25 -2.89 -8.69
C VAL A 70 -1.93 -2.75 -7.35
N ILE A 71 -1.21 -3.12 -6.30
CA ILE A 71 -1.60 -2.94 -4.91
C ILE A 71 -0.80 -1.77 -4.34
N VAL A 72 -1.51 -0.85 -3.70
CA VAL A 72 -0.96 0.36 -3.11
C VAL A 72 -0.94 0.22 -1.59
N ARG A 73 0.21 0.47 -0.97
CA ARG A 73 0.39 0.53 0.49
C ARG A 73 0.93 1.90 0.90
N ARG A 74 0.43 2.48 2.00
CA ARG A 74 0.92 3.75 2.55
C ARG A 74 2.12 3.51 3.45
N ILE A 75 3.18 4.28 3.26
CA ILE A 75 4.40 4.25 4.06
C ILE A 75 4.53 5.60 4.79
N PRO A 76 4.58 5.65 6.13
CA PRO A 76 4.77 6.92 6.84
C PRO A 76 6.16 7.51 6.58
N ILE A 77 6.26 8.83 6.38
CA ILE A 77 7.54 9.52 6.08
C ILE A 77 8.26 9.96 7.38
N GLY A 78 7.64 9.77 8.55
CA GLY A 78 8.20 10.10 9.86
C GLY A 78 8.83 8.90 10.57
N GLY A 79 10.14 8.74 10.43
CA GLY A 79 11.03 8.21 11.46
C GLY A 79 10.63 6.92 12.19
N VAL A 80 10.61 5.79 11.49
CA VAL A 80 11.33 4.56 11.86
C VAL A 80 11.40 3.72 10.61
N LYS A 81 12.61 3.32 10.24
CA LYS A 81 12.85 2.37 9.13
C LYS A 81 12.30 1.02 9.58
N SER A 82 11.02 0.78 9.35
CA SER A 82 10.41 -0.53 9.54
C SER A 82 10.91 -1.42 8.41
N THR A 83 12.02 -2.10 8.68
CA THR A 83 12.44 -3.31 7.98
C THR A 83 11.20 -4.17 7.74
N SER A 84 10.82 -4.30 6.48
CA SER A 84 9.75 -5.19 6.07
C SER A 84 10.24 -6.64 6.20
N LYS A 85 9.63 -7.42 7.10
CA LYS A 85 9.55 -8.89 7.11
C LYS A 85 8.67 -9.27 8.32
N THR A 86 7.57 -10.01 8.24
CA THR A 86 7.37 -11.28 7.54
C THR A 86 5.88 -11.64 7.61
N TYR A 87 5.26 -12.07 6.52
CA TYR A 87 4.02 -12.84 6.56
C TYR A 87 4.38 -14.27 6.97
N VAL A 88 4.33 -14.58 8.26
CA VAL A 88 4.35 -15.97 8.77
C VAL A 88 3.14 -16.09 9.70
N ILE A 89 2.07 -16.66 9.16
CA ILE A 89 1.01 -17.25 9.98
C ILE A 89 1.51 -18.66 10.30
N SER A 90 2.18 -18.79 11.44
CA SER A 90 2.40 -20.07 12.12
C SER A 90 1.99 -19.88 13.57
N ARG A 91 0.89 -20.53 13.93
CA ARG A 91 0.29 -20.57 15.27
C ARG A 91 1.30 -21.09 16.29
N THR A 92 1.50 -20.38 17.41
CA THR A 92 1.66 -20.88 18.81
C THR A 92 2.01 -19.73 19.77
N GLU A 93 1.17 -19.52 20.79
CA GLU A 93 1.38 -18.70 22.01
C GLU A 93 2.41 -19.35 22.97
N PRO A 94 2.81 -18.75 24.13
CA PRO A 94 3.03 -17.34 24.51
C PRO A 94 4.36 -17.12 25.31
N VAL A 95 4.90 -15.89 25.41
CA VAL A 95 5.51 -15.40 26.69
C VAL A 95 5.75 -13.87 26.74
N MET A 96 5.17 -13.28 27.79
CA MET A 96 5.55 -12.13 28.63
C MET A 96 6.77 -11.26 28.25
N GLY A 97 6.56 -9.94 28.15
CA GLY A 97 7.64 -8.93 28.19
C GLY A 97 7.13 -7.50 28.04
N THR A 98 7.15 -6.74 29.12
CA THR A 98 6.60 -5.38 29.27
C THR A 98 7.45 -4.30 28.60
N SER A 99 6.82 -3.35 27.87
CA SER A 99 7.15 -1.91 27.95
C SER A 99 6.13 -1.05 27.19
N LYS A 100 5.73 0.07 27.82
CA LYS A 100 4.71 1.01 27.34
C LYS A 100 5.26 1.92 26.24
N ALA A 101 4.56 1.98 25.11
CA ALA A 101 4.52 3.13 24.22
C ALA A 101 3.13 3.18 23.58
N VAL A 102 2.25 4.01 24.15
CA VAL A 102 0.95 4.34 23.55
C VAL A 102 1.21 5.37 22.46
N CYS A 103 1.44 4.88 21.23
CA CYS A 103 1.18 5.66 20.03
C CYS A 103 -0.17 5.16 19.49
N LYS A 104 -1.20 6.02 19.55
CA LYS A 104 -2.55 5.71 19.09
C LYS A 104 -2.54 5.47 17.57
N ASN A 105 -2.30 4.23 17.19
CA ASN A 105 -2.31 3.76 15.81
C ASN A 105 -3.76 3.49 15.38
N THR A 106 -4.50 4.54 15.03
CA THR A 106 -5.91 4.43 14.55
C THR A 106 -6.01 3.93 13.11
N ILE A 107 -5.13 3.01 12.68
CA ILE A 107 -5.17 2.38 11.34
C ILE A 107 -5.15 0.84 11.43
N SER A 108 -5.30 0.27 12.63
CA SER A 108 -5.68 -1.16 12.79
C SER A 108 -7.16 -1.38 13.09
N HIS A 109 -7.95 -0.33 13.31
CA HIS A 109 -9.34 -0.49 13.75
C HIS A 109 -10.35 -0.75 12.62
N PHE A 110 -9.95 -0.58 11.35
CA PHE A 110 -10.85 -0.79 10.21
C PHE A 110 -10.83 -2.23 9.67
N PHE A 111 -9.80 -3.02 10.00
CA PHE A 111 -9.68 -4.40 9.50
C PHE A 111 -10.18 -5.46 10.49
N TYR A 112 -10.21 -5.19 11.79
CA TYR A 112 -10.72 -6.15 12.78
C TYR A 112 -12.25 -6.22 12.85
N THR A 113 -12.97 -5.24 12.29
CA THR A 113 -14.43 -5.11 12.41
C THR A 113 -15.24 -5.85 11.33
N LEU A 114 -14.59 -6.56 10.38
CA LEU A 114 -15.27 -7.24 9.28
C LEU A 114 -15.09 -8.77 9.27
N LEU A 115 -14.65 -9.38 10.37
CA LEU A 115 -14.43 -10.82 10.43
C LEU A 115 -14.99 -11.43 11.73
N LEU A 116 -16.30 -11.25 11.96
CA LEU A 116 -17.09 -12.13 12.83
C LEU A 116 -18.52 -12.21 12.26
N PRO A 117 -18.91 -13.27 11.52
CA PRO A 117 -20.32 -13.60 11.38
C PRO A 117 -20.78 -14.29 12.68
N LEU A 118 -21.96 -13.88 13.14
CA LEU A 118 -22.76 -14.56 14.19
C LEU A 118 -23.11 -15.99 13.78
#